data_AF-M3TTH9-F1
#
_entry.id   AF-M3TTH9-F1
#
_cell.length_a   1.000
_cell.length_b   1.000
_cell.length_c   1.000
_cell.angle_alpha   90.00
_cell.angle_beta   90.00
_cell.angle_gamma   90.00
#
_symmetry.space_group_name_H-M   'P 1'
#
loop_
_entity.id
_entity.type
_entity.pdbx_description
1 polymer ?
#
loop_
_entity_poly.entity_id
_entity_poly.type
_entity_poly.pdbx_seq_one_letter_code
_entity_poly.pdbx_strand_id
1 'polypeptide(L)'
;MSRRRDEEVDQELVGELKDAFDMFDSSKKGYLDKDDVKKLFKTNGIRVTDEDLDAAFKEADADGDKKIECMEFINMMTGKMKTASTEQKLTEAFKVFDPEEKGVIDSKELTEALLNIGERCTTSEVGELKTVAENQEGQIRYELFIQAVFAKK
;
A
#
# COMPACT_ATOMS: atom_id res chain seq x y z
N MET A 1 6.50 -25.03 7.79
CA MET A 1 5.56 -24.89 6.66
C MET A 1 4.52 -23.85 7.04
N SER A 2 4.69 -22.60 6.63
CA SER A 2 3.68 -21.55 6.80
C SER A 2 3.81 -20.58 5.62
N ARG A 3 3.00 -20.84 4.59
CA ARG A 3 2.73 -19.97 3.44
C ARG A 3 1.27 -20.20 3.04
N ARG A 4 0.34 -19.96 3.97
CA ARG A 4 -1.11 -20.14 3.78
C ARG A 4 -1.91 -19.12 4.59
N ARG A 5 -1.46 -17.87 4.67
CA ARG A 5 -2.27 -16.80 5.29
C ARG A 5 -2.28 -15.51 4.50
N ASP A 6 -1.25 -15.23 3.71
CA ASP A 6 -1.21 -14.04 2.86
C ASP A 6 -2.05 -14.14 1.58
N GLU A 7 -2.45 -15.35 1.18
CA GLU A 7 -3.19 -15.61 -0.08
C GLU A 7 -4.72 -15.71 0.12
N GLU A 8 -5.20 -15.99 1.34
CA GLU A 8 -6.64 -16.04 1.65
C GLU A 8 -7.24 -14.66 1.93
N VAL A 9 -6.42 -13.69 2.38
CA VAL A 9 -6.83 -12.29 2.55
C VAL A 9 -7.10 -11.61 1.20
N ASP A 10 -6.50 -12.13 0.12
CA ASP A 10 -6.67 -11.59 -1.24
C ASP A 10 -8.07 -11.91 -1.80
N GLN A 11 -8.64 -13.09 -1.57
CA GLN A 11 -9.93 -13.47 -2.17
C GLN A 11 -11.14 -12.77 -1.55
N GLU A 12 -11.15 -12.60 -0.23
CA GLU A 12 -12.26 -11.89 0.46
C GLU A 12 -12.25 -10.40 0.11
N LEU A 13 -11.07 -9.78 0.15
CA LEU A 13 -10.88 -8.38 -0.26
C LEU A 13 -11.18 -8.17 -1.75
N VAL A 14 -10.75 -9.08 -2.64
CA VAL A 14 -11.13 -9.05 -4.06
C VAL A 14 -12.65 -9.14 -4.22
N GLY A 15 -13.34 -9.92 -3.38
CA GLY A 15 -14.79 -9.98 -3.32
C GLY A 15 -15.43 -8.65 -2.94
N GLU A 16 -14.97 -8.02 -1.86
CA GLU A 16 -15.48 -6.71 -1.41
C GLU A 16 -15.15 -5.58 -2.40
N LEU A 17 -13.95 -5.59 -2.98
CA LEU A 17 -13.55 -4.63 -4.00
C LEU A 17 -14.35 -4.80 -5.29
N LYS A 18 -14.72 -6.03 -5.63
CA LYS A 18 -15.60 -6.32 -6.77
C LYS A 18 -17.04 -5.88 -6.49
N ASP A 19 -17.54 -6.04 -5.27
CA ASP A 19 -18.87 -5.57 -4.87
C ASP A 19 -18.93 -4.03 -4.87
N ALA A 20 -17.89 -3.38 -4.34
CA ALA A 20 -17.71 -1.94 -4.44
C ALA A 20 -17.63 -1.48 -5.91
N PHE A 21 -16.88 -2.20 -6.75
CA PHE A 21 -16.81 -1.92 -8.19
C PHE A 21 -18.17 -2.08 -8.88
N ASP A 22 -18.96 -3.11 -8.56
CA ASP A 22 -20.31 -3.30 -9.11
C ASP A 22 -21.28 -2.21 -8.63
N MET A 23 -21.10 -1.73 -7.39
CA MET A 23 -21.82 -0.56 -6.87
C MET A 23 -21.44 0.73 -7.62
N PHE A 24 -20.20 0.82 -8.10
CA PHE A 24 -19.71 1.94 -8.89
C PHE A 24 -20.14 1.86 -10.37
N ASP A 25 -20.05 0.69 -10.98
CA ASP A 25 -20.47 0.41 -12.35
C ASP A 25 -21.98 0.11 -12.42
N SER A 26 -22.77 1.14 -12.10
CA SER A 26 -24.24 1.08 -12.19
C SER A 26 -24.75 0.70 -13.58
N SER A 27 -23.90 0.80 -14.61
CA SER A 27 -24.22 0.49 -15.99
C SER A 27 -23.77 -0.91 -16.41
N LYS A 28 -23.13 -1.69 -15.53
CA LYS A 28 -22.64 -3.06 -15.78
C LYS A 28 -21.77 -3.16 -17.05
N LYS A 29 -20.99 -2.12 -17.34
CA LYS A 29 -20.11 -2.04 -18.52
C LYS A 29 -18.88 -2.94 -18.38
N GLY A 30 -18.52 -3.30 -17.15
CA GLY A 30 -17.29 -4.04 -16.81
C GLY A 30 -16.06 -3.14 -16.62
N TYR A 31 -16.24 -1.83 -16.77
CA TYR A 31 -15.20 -0.80 -16.63
C TYR A 31 -15.83 0.49 -16.08
N LEU A 32 -15.05 1.27 -15.33
CA LEU A 32 -15.43 2.61 -14.87
C LEU A 32 -14.81 3.66 -15.78
N ASP A 33 -15.64 4.46 -16.44
CA ASP A 33 -15.19 5.65 -17.15
C ASP A 33 -15.20 6.89 -16.24
N LYS A 34 -14.56 7.98 -16.70
CA LYS A 34 -14.48 9.23 -15.94
C LYS A 34 -15.85 9.78 -15.56
N ASP A 35 -16.87 9.59 -16.40
CA ASP A 35 -18.22 10.07 -16.11
C ASP A 35 -18.87 9.25 -14.99
N ASP A 36 -18.67 7.93 -14.95
CA ASP A 36 -19.14 7.08 -13.85
C ASP A 36 -18.49 7.46 -12.53
N VAL A 37 -17.16 7.63 -12.50
CA VAL A 37 -16.42 8.04 -11.30
C VAL A 37 -16.86 9.43 -10.84
N LYS A 38 -17.02 10.38 -11.77
CA LYS A 38 -17.53 11.73 -11.49
C LYS A 38 -18.94 11.72 -10.90
N LYS A 39 -19.82 10.88 -11.47
CA LYS A 39 -21.19 10.69 -10.97
C LYS A 39 -21.18 10.08 -9.58
N LEU A 40 -20.24 9.20 -9.30
CA LEU A 40 -20.10 8.55 -8.01
C LEU A 40 -19.69 9.51 -6.90
N PHE A 41 -18.63 10.28 -7.11
CA PHE A 41 -18.18 11.28 -6.14
C PHE A 41 -19.29 12.32 -5.91
N LYS A 42 -19.97 12.74 -6.98
CA LYS A 42 -21.14 13.63 -6.88
C LYS A 42 -22.29 13.00 -6.07
N THR A 43 -22.53 11.70 -6.20
CA THR A 43 -23.56 10.97 -5.45
C THR A 43 -23.19 10.83 -3.96
N ASN A 44 -21.90 10.70 -3.65
CA ASN A 44 -21.38 10.70 -2.29
C ASN A 44 -21.19 12.12 -1.71
N GLY A 45 -21.60 13.17 -2.42
CA GLY A 45 -21.48 14.56 -1.97
C GLY A 45 -20.06 15.15 -2.05
N ILE A 46 -19.12 14.42 -2.65
CA ILE A 46 -17.73 14.83 -2.84
C ILE A 46 -17.62 15.56 -4.18
N ARG A 47 -17.12 16.80 -4.17
CA ARG A 47 -16.81 17.55 -5.40
C ARG A 47 -15.38 17.25 -5.83
N VAL A 48 -15.24 16.46 -6.87
CA VAL A 48 -13.96 16.24 -7.59
C VAL A 48 -13.94 17.05 -8.87
N THR A 49 -12.79 17.63 -9.18
CA THR A 49 -12.56 18.33 -10.46
C THR A 49 -12.14 17.35 -11.55
N ASP A 50 -12.25 17.78 -12.81
CA ASP A 50 -11.77 16.98 -13.94
C ASP A 50 -10.25 16.72 -13.89
N GLU A 51 -9.48 17.61 -13.22
CA GLU A 51 -8.05 17.43 -12.97
C GLU A 51 -7.77 16.36 -11.89
N ASP A 52 -8.53 16.36 -10.78
CA ASP A 52 -8.43 15.31 -9.76
C ASP A 52 -8.79 13.94 -10.33
N LEU A 53 -9.80 13.89 -11.21
CA LEU A 53 -10.17 12.68 -11.93
C LEU A 53 -9.08 12.26 -12.90
N ASP A 54 -8.46 13.18 -13.64
CA ASP A 54 -7.35 12.86 -14.55
C ASP A 54 -6.14 12.32 -13.78
N ALA A 55 -5.82 12.90 -12.62
CA ALA A 55 -4.76 12.41 -11.75
C ALA A 55 -5.09 11.02 -11.19
N ALA A 56 -6.32 10.79 -10.72
CA ALA A 56 -6.76 9.50 -10.22
C ALA A 56 -6.75 8.43 -11.31
N PHE A 57 -7.20 8.76 -12.51
CA PHE A 57 -7.15 7.87 -13.67
C PHE A 57 -5.71 7.60 -14.09
N LYS A 58 -4.85 8.62 -14.21
CA LYS A 58 -3.44 8.43 -14.60
C LYS A 58 -2.67 7.50 -13.66
N GLU A 59 -3.10 7.39 -12.42
CA GLU A 59 -2.51 6.48 -11.43
C GLU A 59 -3.17 5.09 -11.40
N ALA A 60 -4.38 4.95 -11.93
CA ALA A 60 -5.18 3.72 -11.91
C ALA A 60 -5.23 2.98 -13.26
N ASP A 61 -5.28 3.73 -14.36
CA ASP A 61 -5.36 3.33 -15.76
C ASP A 61 -3.93 3.07 -16.27
N ALA A 62 -3.53 1.80 -16.19
CA ALA A 62 -2.17 1.39 -16.55
C ALA A 62 -2.00 1.19 -18.06
N ASP A 63 -3.09 0.92 -18.78
CA ASP A 63 -3.09 0.71 -20.22
C ASP A 63 -3.32 2.02 -21.02
N GLY A 64 -3.86 3.05 -20.35
CA GLY A 64 -4.07 4.38 -20.91
C GLY A 64 -5.34 4.50 -21.76
N ASP A 65 -6.29 3.57 -21.62
CA ASP A 65 -7.54 3.58 -22.39
C ASP A 65 -8.61 4.53 -21.80
N LYS A 66 -8.29 5.18 -20.68
CA LYS A 66 -9.14 6.09 -19.90
C LYS A 66 -10.35 5.40 -19.28
N LYS A 67 -10.24 4.10 -19.04
CA LYS A 67 -11.20 3.29 -18.31
C LYS A 67 -10.43 2.57 -17.21
N ILE A 68 -11.13 2.28 -16.12
CA ILE A 68 -10.58 1.46 -15.05
C ILE A 68 -11.35 0.16 -15.10
N GLU A 69 -10.73 -0.89 -15.61
CA GLU A 69 -11.32 -2.22 -15.60
C GLU A 69 -11.42 -2.76 -14.17
N CYS A 70 -12.31 -3.72 -13.93
CA CYS A 70 -12.44 -4.36 -12.62
C CYS A 70 -11.09 -4.93 -12.14
N MET A 71 -10.31 -5.55 -13.04
CA MET A 71 -8.98 -6.04 -12.71
C MET A 71 -8.01 -4.91 -12.38
N GLU A 72 -8.05 -3.78 -13.07
CA GLU A 72 -7.18 -2.63 -12.78
C GLU A 72 -7.56 -1.96 -11.48
N PHE A 73 -8.85 -1.82 -11.18
CA PHE A 73 -9.34 -1.32 -9.90
C PHE A 73 -8.88 -2.22 -8.74
N ILE A 74 -9.05 -3.54 -8.91
CA ILE A 74 -8.59 -4.53 -7.94
C ILE A 74 -7.07 -4.48 -7.82
N ASN A 75 -6.33 -4.40 -8.92
CA ASN A 75 -4.87 -4.38 -8.90
C ASN A 75 -4.31 -3.06 -8.33
N MET A 76 -5.00 -1.94 -8.54
CA MET A 76 -4.71 -0.67 -7.89
C MET A 76 -4.97 -0.75 -6.39
N MET A 77 -6.14 -1.27 -5.98
CA MET A 77 -6.53 -1.38 -4.57
C MET A 77 -5.69 -2.42 -3.82
N THR A 78 -5.42 -3.59 -4.42
CA THR A 78 -4.59 -4.65 -3.83
C THR A 78 -3.10 -4.35 -3.95
N GLY A 79 -2.65 -3.66 -5.00
CA GLY A 79 -1.29 -3.15 -5.14
C GLY A 79 -0.98 -2.07 -4.11
N LYS A 80 -1.87 -1.06 -3.97
CA LYS A 80 -1.79 -0.03 -2.94
C LYS A 80 -2.05 -0.59 -1.53
N MET A 81 -2.91 -1.59 -1.34
CA MET A 81 -3.10 -2.23 -0.04
C MET A 81 -1.96 -3.16 0.34
N LYS A 82 -1.27 -3.82 -0.60
CA LYS A 82 -0.07 -4.60 -0.27
C LYS A 82 1.07 -3.69 0.17
N THR A 83 1.24 -2.54 -0.48
CA THR A 83 2.26 -1.57 -0.06
C THR A 83 1.86 -0.83 1.21
N ALA A 84 0.63 -0.32 1.29
CA ALA A 84 0.14 0.38 2.48
C ALA A 84 0.01 -0.54 3.70
N SER A 85 -0.46 -1.78 3.54
CA SER A 85 -0.54 -2.72 4.67
C SER A 85 0.85 -3.14 5.15
N THR A 86 1.84 -3.29 4.27
CA THR A 86 3.21 -3.63 4.69
C THR A 86 3.89 -2.42 5.32
N GLU A 87 3.73 -1.22 4.78
CA GLU A 87 4.19 0.03 5.40
C GLU A 87 3.55 0.25 6.77
N GLN A 88 2.23 0.06 6.89
CA GLN A 88 1.52 0.17 8.15
C GLN A 88 1.98 -0.91 9.15
N LYS A 89 2.14 -2.16 8.72
CA LYS A 89 2.66 -3.23 9.59
C LYS A 89 4.09 -2.95 10.07
N LEU A 90 4.95 -2.44 9.18
CA LEU A 90 6.30 -2.02 9.54
C LEU A 90 6.24 -0.87 10.55
N THR A 91 5.47 0.18 10.23
CA THR A 91 5.32 1.36 11.09
C THR A 91 4.77 0.98 12.46
N GLU A 92 3.73 0.16 12.54
CA GLU A 92 3.16 -0.31 13.82
C GLU A 92 4.15 -1.15 14.61
N ALA A 93 4.87 -2.06 13.95
CA ALA A 93 5.90 -2.85 14.62
C ALA A 93 7.02 -1.97 15.18
N PHE A 94 7.44 -0.94 14.45
CA PHE A 94 8.44 0.02 14.94
C PHE A 94 7.93 0.91 16.06
N LYS A 95 6.66 1.35 16.00
CA LYS A 95 6.01 2.12 17.08
C LYS A 95 5.91 1.35 18.40
N VAL A 96 5.90 0.02 18.37
CA VAL A 96 5.98 -0.80 19.60
C VAL A 96 7.33 -0.64 20.31
N PHE A 97 8.41 -0.44 19.56
CA PHE A 97 9.76 -0.25 20.11
C PHE A 97 10.09 1.23 20.37
N ASP A 98 9.46 2.16 19.65
CA ASP A 98 9.60 3.61 19.84
C ASP A 98 8.31 4.26 20.40
N PRO A 99 7.98 4.01 21.69
CA PRO A 99 6.78 4.59 22.32
C PRO A 99 6.88 6.12 22.48
N GLU A 100 8.08 6.68 22.37
CA GLU A 100 8.34 8.11 22.42
C GLU A 100 8.19 8.79 21.04
N GLU A 101 7.87 8.03 19.98
CA GLU A 101 7.72 8.52 18.61
C GLU A 101 8.91 9.38 18.14
N LYS A 102 10.12 9.00 18.52
CA LYS A 102 11.36 9.65 18.10
C LYS A 102 11.64 9.48 16.60
N GLY A 103 10.99 8.51 15.95
CA GLY A 103 11.22 8.22 14.54
C GLY A 103 12.45 7.35 14.30
N VAL A 104 13.11 6.88 15.35
CA VAL A 104 14.39 6.17 15.30
C VAL A 104 14.42 5.01 16.28
N ILE A 105 15.09 3.93 15.89
CA ILE A 105 15.28 2.73 16.71
C ILE A 105 16.72 2.23 16.60
N ASP A 106 17.14 1.39 17.53
CA ASP A 106 18.46 0.77 17.49
C ASP A 106 18.52 -0.45 16.55
N SER A 107 19.72 -0.84 16.14
CA SER A 107 19.93 -1.98 15.24
C SER A 107 19.36 -3.31 15.77
N LYS A 108 19.29 -3.48 17.10
CA LYS A 108 18.67 -4.67 17.72
C LYS A 108 17.15 -4.64 17.55
N GLU A 109 16.54 -3.51 17.85
CA GLU A 109 15.10 -3.30 17.75
C GLU A 109 14.61 -3.42 16.31
N LEU A 110 15.40 -2.94 15.33
CA LEU A 110 15.12 -3.17 13.91
C LEU A 110 15.00 -4.67 13.59
N THR A 111 15.93 -5.48 14.09
CA THR A 111 15.93 -6.93 13.84
C THR A 111 14.72 -7.60 14.48
N GLU A 112 14.35 -7.18 15.70
CA GLU A 112 13.18 -7.70 16.40
C GLU A 112 11.86 -7.29 15.74
N ALA A 113 11.73 -6.02 15.30
CA ALA A 113 10.58 -5.54 14.56
C ALA A 113 10.37 -6.30 13.25
N LEU A 114 11.45 -6.53 12.47
CA LEU A 114 11.39 -7.31 11.24
C LEU A 114 10.99 -8.77 11.48
N LEU A 115 11.48 -9.39 12.55
CA LEU A 115 11.06 -10.73 12.95
C LEU A 115 9.58 -10.78 13.36
N ASN A 116 9.09 -9.73 14.03
CA ASN A 116 7.71 -9.65 14.53
C ASN A 116 6.67 -9.50 13.40
N ILE A 117 7.02 -8.78 12.33
CA ILE A 117 6.18 -8.64 11.13
C ILE A 117 6.14 -9.95 10.31
N GLY A 118 7.14 -10.82 10.50
CA GLY A 118 7.24 -12.09 9.78
C GLY A 118 7.72 -11.94 8.33
N GLU A 119 8.13 -10.75 7.92
CA GLU A 119 8.77 -10.55 6.62
C GLU A 119 10.18 -11.16 6.64
N ARG A 120 10.47 -11.94 5.60
CA ARG A 120 11.78 -12.56 5.40
C ARG A 120 12.76 -11.56 4.81
N CYS A 121 12.97 -10.42 5.47
CA CYS A 121 14.13 -9.60 5.15
C CYS A 121 15.38 -10.42 5.49
N THR A 122 16.21 -10.73 4.50
CA THR A 122 17.46 -11.43 4.78
C THR A 122 18.40 -10.48 5.51
N THR A 123 19.26 -11.01 6.39
CA THR A 123 20.28 -10.21 7.10
C THR A 123 21.17 -9.41 6.16
N SER A 124 21.31 -9.85 4.90
CA SER A 124 22.03 -9.14 3.85
C SER A 124 21.30 -7.88 3.39
N GLU A 125 19.99 -7.96 3.12
CA GLU A 125 19.18 -6.80 2.72
C GLU A 125 19.06 -5.79 3.86
N VAL A 126 18.86 -6.26 5.09
CA VAL A 126 18.80 -5.40 6.27
C VAL A 126 20.11 -4.64 6.46
N GLY A 127 21.26 -5.26 6.18
CA GLY A 127 22.56 -4.60 6.27
C GLY A 127 22.69 -3.41 5.32
N GLU A 128 22.28 -3.57 4.06
CA GLU A 128 22.29 -2.48 3.08
C GLU A 128 21.31 -1.37 3.43
N LEU A 129 20.08 -1.74 3.81
CA LEU A 129 19.02 -0.80 4.16
C LEU A 129 19.34 -0.05 5.47
N LYS A 130 19.95 -0.74 6.44
CA LYS A 130 20.45 -0.15 7.68
C LYS A 130 21.45 0.96 7.39
N THR A 131 22.39 0.78 6.46
CA THR A 131 23.35 1.84 6.12
C THR A 131 22.68 3.08 5.53
N VAL A 132 21.55 2.93 4.83
CA VAL A 132 20.79 4.05 4.26
C VAL A 132 19.94 4.78 5.33
N ALA A 133 19.38 4.02 6.26
CA ALA A 133 18.50 4.55 7.30
C ALA A 133 19.22 4.98 8.59
N GLU A 134 20.50 4.61 8.76
CA GLU A 134 21.32 4.94 9.91
C GLU A 134 21.77 6.41 9.91
N ASN A 135 21.62 7.08 11.06
CA ASN A 135 22.09 8.44 11.29
C ASN A 135 23.53 8.45 11.82
N GLN A 136 24.10 9.65 12.01
CA GLN A 136 25.46 9.82 12.53
C GLN A 136 25.65 9.31 13.97
N GLU A 137 24.57 8.97 14.67
CA GLU A 137 24.56 8.44 16.04
C GLU A 137 24.40 6.91 16.08
N GLY A 138 24.30 6.25 14.92
CA GLY A 138 24.10 4.80 14.83
C GLY A 138 22.65 4.34 15.04
N GLN A 139 21.70 5.28 15.03
CA GLN A 139 20.26 5.00 15.14
C GLN A 139 19.62 4.93 13.76
N ILE A 140 18.63 4.05 13.62
CA ILE A 140 18.00 3.73 12.34
C ILE A 140 16.64 4.42 12.26
N ARG A 141 16.45 5.26 11.24
CA ARG A 141 15.16 5.87 10.93
C ARG A 141 14.24 4.88 10.25
N TYR A 142 13.17 4.45 10.91
CA TYR A 142 12.27 3.47 10.33
C TYR A 142 11.53 4.00 9.09
N GLU A 143 11.20 5.30 9.01
CA GLU A 143 10.59 5.89 7.80
C GLU A 143 11.51 5.76 6.58
N LEU A 144 12.80 6.06 6.74
CA LEU A 144 13.79 5.90 5.66
C LEU A 144 14.02 4.44 5.33
N PHE A 145 14.02 3.57 6.35
CA PHE A 145 14.16 2.13 6.16
C PHE A 145 13.00 1.56 5.34
N ILE A 146 11.77 1.89 5.73
CA ILE A 146 10.54 1.54 5.01
C ILE A 146 10.63 2.05 3.57
N GLN A 147 10.91 3.34 3.36
CA GLN A 147 11.07 3.88 2.01
C GLN A 147 12.14 3.15 1.20
N ALA A 148 13.28 2.83 1.79
CA ALA A 148 14.37 2.12 1.11
C ALA A 148 14.00 0.67 0.76
N VAL A 149 13.25 -0.03 1.62
CA VAL A 149 12.70 -1.37 1.35
C VAL A 149 11.76 -1.32 0.16
N PHE A 150 10.86 -0.32 0.11
CA PHE A 150 9.91 -0.16 -0.97
C PHE A 150 10.54 0.35 -2.26
N ALA A 151 11.56 1.21 -2.18
CA ALA A 151 12.26 1.74 -3.34
C ALA A 151 13.14 0.70 -4.06
N LYS A 152 13.50 -0.41 -3.38
CA LYS A 152 14.28 -1.51 -3.96
C LYS A 152 13.41 -2.62 -4.61
N LYS A 153 12.09 -2.55 -4.47
CA LYS A 153 11.14 -3.57 -4.94
C LYS A 153 10.55 -3.18 -6.29
#